data_AF-A0A151JQC3-F1
#
_entry.id   AF-A0A151JQC3-F1
#
_cell.length_a   1.000
_cell.length_b   1.000
_cell.length_c   1.000
_cell.angle_alpha   90.00
_cell.angle_beta   90.00
_cell.angle_gamma   90.00
#
_symmetry.space_group_name_H-M   'P 1'
#
loop_
_entity.id
_entity.type
_entity.pdbx_description
1 polymer ?
#
loop_
_entity_poly.entity_id
_entity_poly.type
_entity_poly.pdbx_seq_one_letter_code
_entity_poly.pdbx_strand_id
1 'polypeptide(L)'
;MYKKLSCSESILPRAYALPKIHKLNCPFRLIILSIDSPLYALATFIHDITQGMEVTRYLLKGTRFEIEHVLLDVVSLFTNIPIDLTIESIDKKWNFVRDKINISKDEFMLGVRLVLNSTYFSFDGQFYKQNFGTLVGSPLSPIVSDLVLNSLHDRLKFILEFDDDKINFLDITIINPYRTIYNFYHKPTYSGRYLNFFSSHPLSQKRGIIIGMTDRAFKYHPKNFEHIISTLLKNDYPIDLIFNTSNARLKILIKSCDASYVRQTRRKLKIRLAEHRNHINRNNNNQSVITEHRTEFEHDFDWENVAILDEECFLNKRLISQCIHILMQQNSLNLRSDTEGVHQTYVQLLKDIK
;
A
#
# COMPACT_ATOMS: atom_id res chain seq x y z
N MET A 1 -24.85 -8.75 23.74
CA MET A 1 -23.42 -8.77 24.11
C MET A 1 -22.99 -10.15 24.63
N TYR A 2 -23.52 -10.63 25.77
CA TYR A 2 -23.15 -11.93 26.36
C TYR A 2 -23.22 -13.14 25.41
N LYS A 3 -24.29 -13.28 24.61
CA LYS A 3 -24.41 -14.38 23.61
C LYS A 3 -23.36 -14.35 22.49
N LYS A 4 -22.72 -13.20 22.23
CA LYS A 4 -21.63 -13.08 21.24
C LYS A 4 -20.26 -13.40 21.85
N LEU A 5 -20.14 -13.34 23.17
CA LEU A 5 -18.90 -13.58 23.92
C LEU A 5 -18.82 -14.99 24.49
N SER A 6 -19.95 -15.70 24.58
CA SER A 6 -19.98 -17.10 25.02
C SER A 6 -19.35 -18.01 23.98
N CYS A 7 -18.40 -18.84 24.41
CA CYS A 7 -17.78 -19.88 23.60
C CYS A 7 -18.01 -21.25 24.26
N SER A 8 -18.55 -22.22 23.51
CA SER A 8 -18.85 -23.57 24.00
C SER A 8 -17.86 -24.63 23.50
N GLU A 9 -17.24 -24.42 22.34
CA GLU A 9 -16.28 -25.34 21.72
C GLU A 9 -15.01 -24.57 21.32
N SER A 10 -14.23 -24.17 22.32
CA SER A 10 -12.99 -23.43 22.07
C SER A 10 -11.80 -24.36 21.84
N ILE A 11 -10.95 -23.96 20.91
CA ILE A 11 -9.67 -24.63 20.64
C ILE A 11 -8.57 -23.83 21.32
N LEU A 12 -7.65 -24.50 22.00
CA LEU A 12 -6.50 -23.81 22.56
C LEU A 12 -5.67 -23.15 21.44
N PRO A 13 -5.19 -21.91 21.60
CA PRO A 13 -4.32 -21.29 20.60
C PRO A 13 -3.16 -22.21 20.21
N ARG A 14 -2.85 -22.29 18.92
CA ARG A 14 -1.78 -23.14 18.39
C ARG A 14 -0.63 -22.29 17.90
N ALA A 15 0.58 -22.62 18.34
CA ALA A 15 1.77 -22.02 17.78
C ALA A 15 2.22 -22.74 16.50
N TYR A 16 2.65 -21.96 15.52
CA TYR A 16 3.36 -22.43 14.34
C TYR A 16 4.42 -21.41 13.95
N ALA A 17 5.36 -21.80 13.09
CA ALA A 17 6.51 -20.96 12.78
C ALA A 17 6.65 -20.79 11.26
N LEU A 18 6.81 -19.54 10.81
CA LEU A 18 7.05 -19.24 9.39
C LEU A 18 8.53 -18.88 9.18
N PRO A 19 9.27 -19.54 8.27
CA PRO A 19 10.67 -19.24 8.04
C PRO A 19 10.81 -17.84 7.43
N LYS A 20 11.67 -16.99 8.01
CA LYS A 20 12.06 -15.71 7.40
C LYS A 20 13.16 -15.99 6.36
N ILE A 21 12.75 -16.55 5.22
CA ILE A 21 13.64 -16.96 4.13
C ILE A 21 14.57 -15.84 3.64
N HIS A 22 14.16 -14.59 3.83
CA HIS A 22 14.92 -13.42 3.43
C HIS A 22 16.09 -13.08 4.36
N LYS A 23 16.17 -13.64 5.58
CA LYS A 23 17.26 -13.37 6.56
C LYS A 23 18.30 -14.50 6.58
N LEU A 24 19.55 -14.15 6.92
CA LEU A 24 20.63 -15.13 7.12
C LEU A 24 20.20 -16.18 8.16
N ASN A 25 20.52 -17.46 7.90
CA ASN A 25 20.12 -18.63 8.71
C ASN A 25 18.61 -18.90 8.78
N CYS A 26 17.79 -18.21 7.97
CA CYS A 26 16.33 -18.43 7.86
C CYS A 26 15.60 -18.57 9.20
N PRO A 27 15.76 -17.64 10.16
CA PRO A 27 15.14 -17.73 11.47
C PRO A 27 13.61 -17.81 11.35
N PHE A 28 12.97 -18.55 12.24
CA PHE A 28 11.53 -18.67 12.24
C PHE A 28 10.85 -17.46 12.89
N ARG A 29 9.68 -17.08 12.37
CA ARG A 29 8.73 -16.19 13.01
C ARG A 29 7.67 -17.05 13.69
N LEU A 30 7.69 -17.10 15.01
CA LEU A 30 6.63 -17.73 15.77
C LEU A 30 5.33 -16.92 15.61
N ILE A 31 4.25 -17.60 15.28
CA ILE A 31 2.90 -17.05 15.18
C ILE A 31 1.99 -17.93 16.03
N ILE A 32 1.13 -17.28 16.80
CA ILE A 32 0.17 -17.96 17.68
C ILE A 32 -1.20 -17.73 17.08
N LEU A 33 -1.81 -18.80 16.57
CA LEU A 33 -3.14 -18.77 16.00
C LEU A 33 -4.16 -18.74 17.14
N SER A 34 -4.75 -17.57 17.39
CA SER A 34 -5.77 -17.38 18.43
C SER A 34 -7.21 -17.49 17.92
N ILE A 35 -7.41 -17.76 16.62
CA ILE A 35 -8.75 -17.96 16.03
C ILE A 35 -9.42 -19.15 16.74
N ASP A 36 -10.71 -19.01 17.05
CA ASP A 36 -11.53 -19.98 17.79
C ASP A 36 -11.05 -20.30 19.22
N SER A 37 -10.16 -19.46 19.77
CA SER A 37 -9.74 -19.56 21.17
C SER A 37 -10.81 -19.02 22.13
N PRO A 38 -10.81 -19.46 23.41
CA PRO A 38 -11.87 -19.12 24.36
C PRO A 38 -12.07 -17.60 24.53
N LEU A 39 -10.99 -16.83 24.38
CA LEU A 39 -11.00 -15.38 24.57
C LEU A 39 -10.92 -14.59 23.26
N TYR A 40 -10.96 -15.25 22.10
CA TYR A 40 -10.88 -14.56 20.80
C TYR A 40 -12.01 -13.55 20.63
N ALA A 41 -13.25 -13.97 20.89
CA ALA A 41 -14.42 -13.09 20.78
C ALA A 41 -14.34 -11.89 21.75
N LEU A 42 -13.82 -12.11 22.96
CA LEU A 42 -13.59 -11.03 23.92
C LEU A 42 -12.48 -10.08 23.47
N ALA A 43 -11.38 -10.61 22.92
CA ALA A 43 -10.28 -9.81 22.39
C ALA A 43 -10.75 -8.95 21.19
N THR A 44 -11.54 -9.51 20.28
CA THR A 44 -12.14 -8.77 19.17
C THR A 44 -13.11 -7.70 19.66
N PHE A 45 -13.97 -8.03 20.64
CA PHE A 45 -14.88 -7.06 21.21
C PHE A 45 -14.14 -5.86 21.84
N ILE A 46 -13.11 -6.13 22.64
CA ILE A 46 -12.27 -5.07 23.24
C ILE A 46 -11.56 -4.28 22.13
N HIS A 47 -11.04 -4.97 21.09
CA HIS A 47 -10.41 -4.33 19.95
C HIS A 47 -11.35 -3.32 19.28
N ASP A 48 -12.57 -3.73 18.94
CA ASP A 48 -13.55 -2.87 18.24
C ASP A 48 -13.89 -1.61 19.04
N ILE A 49 -13.95 -1.72 20.37
CA ILE A 49 -14.23 -0.59 21.25
C ILE A 49 -13.03 0.35 21.34
N THR A 50 -11.84 -0.22 21.49
CA THR A 50 -10.58 0.52 21.68
C THR A 50 -9.99 1.04 20.36
N GLN A 51 -10.54 0.60 19.23
CA GLN A 51 -10.19 1.10 17.91
C GLN A 51 -10.37 2.63 17.83
N GLY A 52 -9.32 3.30 17.36
CA GLY A 52 -9.24 4.77 17.30
C GLY A 52 -8.61 5.44 18.52
N MET A 53 -8.36 4.72 19.63
CA MET A 53 -7.57 5.25 20.76
C MET A 53 -6.10 5.51 20.41
N GLU A 54 -5.62 4.86 19.35
CA GLU A 54 -4.25 4.91 18.83
C GLU A 54 -3.94 6.26 18.14
N VAL A 55 -4.97 6.98 17.68
CA VAL A 55 -4.79 8.06 16.71
C VAL A 55 -4.62 9.40 17.39
N THR A 56 -3.36 9.85 17.48
CA THR A 56 -3.06 11.27 17.31
C THR A 56 -2.62 11.47 15.86
N ARG A 57 -3.57 11.54 14.92
CA ARG A 57 -3.29 11.97 13.53
C ARG A 57 -3.02 13.47 13.57
N TYR A 58 -1.76 13.84 13.79
CA TYR A 58 -1.30 15.11 13.24
C TYR A 58 -1.01 14.87 11.76
N LEU A 59 -2.03 15.06 10.92
CA LEU A 59 -1.79 15.56 9.58
C LEU A 59 -1.08 16.90 9.77
N LEU A 60 0.25 16.92 9.64
CA LEU A 60 1.01 18.16 9.61
C LEU A 60 0.65 18.92 8.33
N LYS A 61 -0.46 19.66 8.38
CA LYS A 61 -0.68 20.81 7.50
C LYS A 61 0.23 21.93 7.99
N GLY A 62 1.38 22.07 7.34
CA GLY A 62 2.00 23.38 7.13
C GLY A 62 2.79 24.01 8.28
N THR A 63 3.68 23.28 8.94
CA THR A 63 4.75 23.92 9.74
C THR A 63 6.10 23.28 9.46
N ARG A 64 7.06 24.10 8.99
CA ARG A 64 8.48 23.74 8.88
C ARG A 64 9.01 23.52 10.30
N PHE A 65 9.45 22.30 10.60
CA PHE A 65 10.27 22.02 11.77
C PHE A 65 11.62 21.48 11.28
N GLU A 66 12.70 22.12 11.72
CA GLU A 66 14.05 21.56 11.70
C GLU A 66 14.14 20.57 12.87
N ILE A 67 13.91 19.29 12.62
CA ILE A 67 14.29 18.22 13.54
C ILE A 67 15.03 17.19 12.69
N GLU A 68 16.26 16.86 13.06
CA GLU A 68 16.93 15.65 12.56
C GLU A 68 16.08 14.44 12.97
N HIS A 69 15.45 13.80 11.99
CA HIS A 69 14.55 12.68 12.20
C HIS A 69 15.34 11.36 12.20
N VAL A 70 14.94 10.41 13.06
CA VAL A 70 15.62 9.11 13.26
C VAL A 70 14.64 7.96 13.07
N LEU A 71 14.86 7.15 12.03
CA LEU A 71 14.11 5.92 11.78
C LEU A 71 14.49 4.84 12.80
N LEU A 72 13.56 4.47 13.68
CA LEU A 72 13.76 3.42 14.68
C LEU A 72 13.01 2.14 14.28
N ASP A 73 13.72 1.01 14.20
CA ASP A 73 13.12 -0.33 14.03
C ASP A 73 12.97 -1.00 15.40
N VAL A 74 11.73 -1.28 15.82
CA VAL A 74 11.47 -1.93 17.11
C VAL A 74 11.63 -3.45 16.99
N VAL A 75 12.61 -4.00 17.69
CA VAL A 75 12.88 -5.44 17.69
C VAL A 75 11.83 -6.17 18.53
N SER A 76 11.16 -7.14 17.89
CA SER A 76 10.25 -8.08 18.54
C SER A 76 9.15 -7.39 19.38
N LEU A 77 8.53 -6.37 18.79
CA LEU A 77 7.54 -5.50 19.43
C LEU A 77 6.56 -6.25 20.34
N PHE A 78 5.75 -7.16 19.78
CA PHE A 78 4.69 -7.86 20.53
C PHE A 78 5.20 -8.68 21.72
N THR A 79 6.33 -9.36 21.59
CA THR A 79 6.86 -10.19 22.69
C THR A 79 7.51 -9.37 23.79
N ASN A 80 7.66 -8.06 23.58
CA ASN A 80 8.33 -7.14 24.51
C ASN A 80 7.38 -6.09 25.12
N ILE A 81 6.06 -6.21 24.93
CA ILE A 81 5.12 -5.20 25.44
C ILE A 81 4.90 -5.37 26.94
N PRO A 82 5.15 -4.34 27.76
CA PRO A 82 4.74 -4.32 29.16
C PRO A 82 3.22 -4.22 29.29
N ILE A 83 2.61 -5.28 29.85
CA ILE A 83 1.16 -5.38 30.06
C ILE A 83 0.67 -4.30 31.04
N ASP A 84 1.47 -3.95 32.06
CA ASP A 84 1.07 -2.96 33.07
C ASP A 84 0.92 -1.55 32.46
N LEU A 85 1.86 -1.12 31.62
CA LEU A 85 1.76 0.15 30.89
C LEU A 85 0.56 0.18 29.95
N THR A 86 0.20 -0.97 29.39
CA THR A 86 -0.99 -1.10 28.53
C THR A 86 -2.26 -0.83 29.32
N ILE A 87 -2.39 -1.47 30.49
CA ILE A 87 -3.53 -1.33 31.39
C ILE A 87 -3.64 0.12 31.85
N GLU A 88 -2.53 0.75 32.25
CA GLU A 88 -2.50 2.16 32.65
C GLU A 88 -2.91 3.09 31.48
N SER A 89 -2.45 2.79 30.26
CA SER A 89 -2.78 3.59 29.07
C SER A 89 -4.27 3.52 28.70
N ILE A 90 -4.88 2.34 28.85
CA ILE A 90 -6.33 2.16 28.65
C ILE A 90 -7.11 2.86 29.77
N ASP A 91 -6.63 2.77 31.01
CA ASP A 91 -7.25 3.39 32.18
C ASP A 91 -7.32 4.93 32.04
N LYS A 92 -6.20 5.55 31.65
CA LYS A 92 -6.10 7.00 31.38
C LYS A 92 -7.06 7.47 30.27
N LYS A 93 -7.34 6.61 29.30
CA LYS A 93 -8.21 6.90 28.16
C LYS A 93 -9.64 6.36 28.34
N TRP A 94 -10.06 6.00 29.56
CA TRP A 94 -11.38 5.43 29.84
C TRP A 94 -12.55 6.26 29.30
N ASN A 95 -12.44 7.60 29.30
CA ASN A 95 -13.49 8.48 28.78
C ASN A 95 -13.84 8.18 27.31
N PHE A 96 -12.87 7.74 26.49
CA PHE A 96 -13.12 7.35 25.10
C PHE A 96 -13.93 6.06 24.98
N VAL A 97 -13.74 5.14 25.93
CA VAL A 97 -14.40 3.84 25.96
C VAL A 97 -15.81 3.94 26.53
N ARG A 98 -15.98 4.76 27.57
CA ARG A 98 -17.24 4.92 28.32
C ARG A 98 -18.45 5.16 27.41
N ASP A 99 -18.30 6.01 26.40
CA ASP A 99 -19.42 6.39 25.53
C ASP A 99 -19.81 5.30 24.53
N LYS A 100 -18.96 4.28 24.35
CA LYS A 100 -19.17 3.17 23.41
C LYS A 100 -19.78 1.92 24.06
N ILE A 101 -19.76 1.83 25.39
CA ILE A 101 -20.17 0.62 26.11
C ILE A 101 -21.06 0.94 27.31
N ASN A 102 -21.98 0.02 27.60
CA ASN A 102 -22.86 0.10 28.76
C ASN A 102 -22.42 -0.86 29.86
N ILE A 103 -21.13 -0.79 30.25
CA ILE A 103 -20.48 -1.66 31.25
C ILE A 103 -19.61 -0.80 32.17
N SER A 104 -19.47 -1.23 33.43
CA SER A 104 -18.62 -0.52 34.40
C SER A 104 -17.13 -0.55 34.00
N LYS A 105 -16.37 0.44 34.48
CA LYS A 105 -14.93 0.51 34.26
C LYS A 105 -14.23 -0.76 34.75
N ASP A 106 -14.60 -1.23 35.94
CA ASP A 106 -13.94 -2.36 36.59
C ASP A 106 -14.15 -3.68 35.81
N GLU A 107 -15.37 -3.92 35.31
CA GLU A 107 -15.67 -5.09 34.48
C GLU A 107 -14.94 -5.06 33.15
N PHE A 108 -14.87 -3.88 32.51
CA PHE A 108 -14.11 -3.73 31.26
C PHE A 108 -12.61 -3.98 31.49
N MET A 109 -12.04 -3.38 32.53
CA MET A 109 -10.63 -3.56 32.87
C MET A 109 -10.30 -5.00 33.29
N LEU A 110 -11.24 -5.71 33.93
CA LEU A 110 -11.12 -7.14 34.21
C LEU A 110 -11.05 -7.96 32.90
N GLY A 111 -11.91 -7.65 31.93
CA GLY A 111 -11.88 -8.27 30.61
C GLY A 111 -10.56 -8.04 29.87
N VAL A 112 -10.03 -6.81 29.90
CA VAL A 112 -8.71 -6.48 29.33
C VAL A 112 -7.61 -7.29 29.99
N ARG A 113 -7.56 -7.33 31.34
CA ARG A 113 -6.56 -8.11 32.09
C ARG A 113 -6.65 -9.60 31.76
N LEU A 114 -7.86 -10.14 31.63
CA LEU A 114 -8.08 -11.54 31.29
C LEU A 114 -7.50 -11.88 29.92
N VAL A 115 -7.78 -11.06 28.89
CA VAL A 115 -7.24 -11.26 27.54
C VAL A 115 -5.71 -11.14 27.52
N LEU A 116 -5.14 -10.13 28.18
CA LEU A 116 -3.70 -9.89 28.17
C LEU A 116 -2.91 -10.93 28.98
N ASN A 117 -3.47 -11.48 30.06
CA ASN A 117 -2.82 -12.50 30.88
C ASN A 117 -2.99 -13.93 30.35
N SER A 118 -3.94 -14.15 29.45
CA SER A 118 -4.21 -15.46 28.85
C SER A 118 -3.35 -15.70 27.61
N THR A 119 -2.04 -15.79 27.83
CA THR A 119 -1.02 -16.01 26.80
C THR A 119 -0.66 -17.50 26.62
N TYR A 120 -1.64 -18.39 26.82
CA TYR A 120 -1.45 -19.83 26.73
C TYR A 120 -1.61 -20.34 25.29
N PHE A 121 -0.76 -21.27 24.89
CA PHE A 121 -0.82 -21.91 23.58
C PHE A 121 -0.24 -23.33 23.60
N SER A 122 -0.59 -24.13 22.60
CA SER A 122 0.01 -25.45 22.39
C SER A 122 1.03 -25.43 21.25
N PHE A 123 2.09 -26.22 21.42
CA PHE A 123 3.07 -26.53 20.38
C PHE A 123 3.51 -27.98 20.56
N ASP A 124 3.45 -28.77 19.49
CA ASP A 124 3.88 -30.18 19.49
C ASP A 124 3.29 -31.03 20.63
N GLY A 125 1.97 -30.88 20.87
CA GLY A 125 1.26 -31.60 21.93
C GLY A 125 1.52 -31.08 23.36
N GLN A 126 2.43 -30.12 23.53
CA GLN A 126 2.79 -29.55 24.83
C GLN A 126 2.17 -28.15 25.02
N PHE A 127 1.92 -27.79 26.28
CA PHE A 127 1.31 -26.52 26.67
C PHE A 127 2.36 -25.52 27.16
N TYR A 128 2.25 -24.29 26.69
CA TYR A 128 3.16 -23.20 27.01
C TYR A 128 2.38 -21.93 27.38
N LYS A 129 3.03 -21.07 28.17
CA LYS A 129 2.57 -19.72 28.48
C LYS A 129 3.64 -18.72 28.08
N GLN A 130 3.27 -17.66 27.39
CA GLN A 130 4.19 -16.56 27.12
C GLN A 130 4.33 -15.70 28.39
N ASN A 131 5.55 -15.60 28.92
CA ASN A 131 5.80 -14.86 30.17
C ASN A 131 5.81 -13.34 29.99
N PHE A 132 6.08 -12.85 28.78
CA PHE A 132 6.21 -11.42 28.51
C PHE A 132 5.58 -11.03 27.17
N GLY A 133 5.05 -9.82 27.07
CA GLY A 133 4.41 -9.33 25.85
C GLY A 133 3.03 -9.93 25.57
N THR A 134 2.53 -9.65 24.35
CA THR A 134 1.25 -10.12 23.84
C THR A 134 1.43 -11.20 22.77
N LEU A 135 0.38 -11.99 22.52
CA LEU A 135 0.37 -12.99 21.47
C LEU A 135 0.27 -12.32 20.10
N VAL A 136 1.17 -12.64 19.17
CA VAL A 136 1.20 -12.00 17.83
C VAL A 136 -0.11 -12.16 17.04
N GLY A 137 -0.89 -13.22 17.28
CA GLY A 137 -2.19 -13.43 16.63
C GLY A 137 -3.42 -13.05 17.45
N SER A 138 -3.27 -12.35 18.57
CA SER A 138 -4.42 -11.78 19.28
C SER A 138 -4.93 -10.52 18.55
N PRO A 139 -6.25 -10.35 18.37
CA PRO A 139 -6.83 -9.13 17.81
C PRO A 139 -6.45 -7.87 18.60
N LEU A 140 -6.19 -8.00 19.89
CA LEU A 140 -5.92 -6.86 20.77
C LEU A 140 -4.45 -6.38 20.67
N SER A 141 -3.54 -7.23 20.17
CA SER A 141 -2.10 -6.96 20.18
C SER A 141 -1.66 -5.68 19.45
N PRO A 142 -2.20 -5.33 18.27
CA PRO A 142 -1.85 -4.08 17.57
C PRO A 142 -2.19 -2.82 18.37
N ILE A 143 -3.41 -2.74 18.93
CA ILE A 143 -3.84 -1.60 19.75
C ILE A 143 -2.95 -1.45 20.98
N VAL A 144 -2.61 -2.57 21.60
CA VAL A 144 -1.77 -2.59 22.79
C VAL A 144 -0.35 -2.11 22.47
N SER A 145 0.23 -2.52 21.34
CA SER A 145 1.55 -2.02 20.94
C SER A 145 1.54 -0.51 20.71
N ASP A 146 0.51 0.00 20.04
CA ASP A 146 0.42 1.41 19.70
C ASP A 146 0.19 2.26 20.95
N LEU A 147 -0.65 1.80 21.89
CA LEU A 147 -0.88 2.48 23.15
C LEU A 147 0.39 2.60 23.98
N VAL A 148 1.18 1.52 24.08
CA VAL A 148 2.43 1.53 24.84
C VAL A 148 3.48 2.40 24.15
N LEU A 149 3.65 2.29 22.83
CA LEU A 149 4.61 3.11 22.11
C LEU A 149 4.30 4.61 22.25
N ASN A 150 3.02 4.99 22.21
CA ASN A 150 2.58 6.37 22.42
C ASN A 150 2.73 6.85 23.87
N SER A 151 2.81 5.95 24.87
CA SER A 151 2.98 6.32 26.28
C SER A 151 4.44 6.42 26.72
N LEU A 152 5.39 5.93 25.92
CA LEU A 152 6.82 5.98 26.26
C LEU A 152 7.40 7.39 26.30
N HIS A 153 6.94 8.32 25.45
CA HIS A 153 7.41 9.71 25.48
C HIS A 153 6.44 10.65 24.72
N ASP A 154 6.11 11.81 25.28
CA ASP A 154 5.16 12.79 24.68
C ASP A 154 5.56 13.31 23.29
N ARG A 155 6.88 13.32 23.02
CA ARG A 155 7.51 13.64 21.72
C ARG A 155 7.62 12.46 20.75
N LEU A 156 7.50 11.20 21.21
CA LEU A 156 7.45 10.03 20.33
C LEU A 156 6.04 9.92 19.75
N LYS A 157 5.71 10.87 18.87
CA LYS A 157 4.56 10.79 17.98
C LYS A 157 5.10 10.22 16.69
N PHE A 158 4.56 9.11 16.21
CA PHE A 158 4.95 8.54 14.92
C PHE A 158 4.72 9.58 13.82
N ILE A 159 5.80 10.18 13.34
CA ILE A 159 5.81 11.16 12.26
C ILE A 159 6.50 10.50 11.07
N LEU A 160 5.89 10.67 9.90
CA LEU A 160 6.45 10.23 8.63
C LEU A 160 7.68 11.08 8.31
N GLU A 161 8.82 10.44 8.09
CA GLU A 161 10.07 11.14 7.80
C GLU A 161 10.15 11.59 6.34
N PHE A 162 10.73 12.77 6.13
CA PHE A 162 11.30 13.18 4.86
C PHE A 162 12.81 13.25 5.02
N ASP A 163 13.52 12.37 4.34
CA ASP A 163 14.95 12.54 4.06
C ASP A 163 15.06 13.53 2.89
N ASP A 164 16.05 14.41 2.90
CA ASP A 164 16.08 15.61 2.02
C ASP A 164 16.01 15.28 0.52
N ASP A 165 16.44 14.09 0.09
CA ASP A 165 16.40 13.68 -1.32
C ASP A 165 15.86 12.25 -1.59
N LYS A 166 15.79 11.34 -0.59
CA LYS A 166 15.39 9.93 -0.80
C LYS A 166 14.67 9.29 0.39
N ILE A 167 13.43 8.82 0.21
CA ILE A 167 12.67 8.15 1.27
C ILE A 167 12.45 6.68 0.92
N ASN A 168 12.87 5.78 1.80
CA ASN A 168 12.58 4.35 1.68
C ASN A 168 11.27 4.03 2.40
N PHE A 169 10.26 3.53 1.68
CA PHE A 169 9.01 3.04 2.24
C PHE A 169 8.70 1.65 1.70
N LEU A 170 8.68 0.66 2.60
CA LEU A 170 8.51 -0.76 2.27
C LEU A 170 9.51 -1.24 1.22
N ASP A 171 9.05 -1.47 -0.01
CA ASP A 171 9.85 -1.99 -1.13
C ASP A 171 10.25 -0.89 -2.13
N ILE A 172 10.05 0.38 -1.79
CA ILE A 172 10.20 1.51 -2.72
C ILE A 172 11.10 2.60 -2.12
N THR A 173 12.05 3.08 -2.90
CA THR A 173 12.74 4.35 -2.65
C THR A 173 12.10 5.44 -3.50
N ILE A 174 11.60 6.49 -2.87
CA ILE A 174 11.11 7.71 -3.52
C ILE A 174 12.29 8.68 -3.60
N ILE A 175 12.67 9.13 -4.78
CA ILE A 175 13.77 10.09 -5.00
C ILE A 175 13.17 11.40 -5.52
N ASN A 176 13.42 12.55 -4.87
CA ASN A 176 12.96 13.87 -5.34
C ASN A 176 14.16 14.73 -5.79
N PRO A 177 14.02 15.50 -6.89
CA PRO A 177 13.64 16.90 -6.70
C PRO A 177 12.55 17.48 -7.64
N TYR A 178 12.22 16.90 -8.81
CA TYR A 178 11.21 17.46 -9.74
C TYR A 178 10.44 16.46 -10.63
N ARG A 179 10.77 15.16 -10.60
CA ARG A 179 9.97 14.05 -11.16
C ARG A 179 10.09 12.91 -10.16
N THR A 180 8.97 12.45 -9.60
CA THR A 180 8.95 11.41 -8.56
C THR A 180 9.43 10.09 -9.14
N ILE A 181 10.73 9.79 -9.01
CA ILE A 181 11.28 8.49 -9.44
C ILE A 181 11.11 7.52 -8.28
N TYR A 182 10.45 6.40 -8.58
CA TYR A 182 10.33 5.27 -7.66
C TYR A 182 11.35 4.21 -8.07
N ASN A 183 12.18 3.75 -7.14
CA ASN A 183 13.09 2.62 -7.35
C ASN A 183 12.80 1.48 -6.37
N PHE A 184 13.22 0.26 -6.68
CA PHE A 184 13.15 -0.84 -5.73
C PHE A 184 14.08 -0.59 -4.55
N TYR A 185 13.50 -0.55 -3.35
CA TYR A 185 14.26 -0.62 -2.12
C TYR A 185 14.29 -2.07 -1.62
N HIS A 186 15.49 -2.54 -1.30
CA HIS A 186 15.66 -3.77 -0.55
C HIS A 186 16.40 -3.44 0.73
N LYS A 187 15.89 -3.93 1.87
CA LYS A 187 16.62 -3.83 3.14
C LYS A 187 18.02 -4.43 2.97
N PRO A 188 19.04 -3.95 3.70
CA PRO A 188 20.39 -4.54 3.66
C PRO A 188 20.42 -6.06 3.97
N THR A 189 19.39 -6.55 4.66
CA THR A 189 19.21 -7.96 4.98
C THR A 189 18.57 -8.79 3.86
N TYR A 190 18.27 -8.22 2.70
CA TYR A 190 17.61 -8.91 1.60
C TYR A 190 18.51 -10.00 0.97
N SER A 191 18.11 -11.26 1.14
CA SER A 191 18.84 -12.40 0.57
C SER A 191 18.62 -12.66 -0.93
N GLY A 192 17.65 -12.01 -1.58
CA GLY A 192 17.27 -12.34 -2.96
C GLY A 192 16.58 -13.69 -3.16
N ARG A 193 16.21 -14.39 -2.07
CA ARG A 193 15.53 -15.69 -2.14
C ARG A 193 14.03 -15.53 -2.37
N TYR A 194 13.56 -16.15 -3.44
CA TYR A 194 12.14 -16.35 -3.76
C TYR A 194 11.82 -17.85 -3.74
N LEU A 195 10.60 -18.20 -4.12
CA LEU A 195 10.21 -19.59 -4.30
C LEU A 195 11.12 -20.24 -5.35
N ASN A 196 11.83 -21.32 -4.98
CA ASN A 196 12.67 -22.03 -5.93
C ASN A 196 11.82 -22.71 -7.02
N PHE A 197 12.28 -22.67 -8.27
CA PHE A 197 11.56 -23.25 -9.40
C PHE A 197 11.36 -24.77 -9.29
N PHE A 198 12.26 -25.50 -8.65
CA PHE A 198 12.15 -26.95 -8.45
C PHE A 198 11.30 -27.35 -7.24
N SER A 199 10.77 -26.38 -6.47
CA SER A 199 9.87 -26.69 -5.36
C SER A 199 8.57 -27.36 -5.84
N SER A 200 7.92 -28.14 -4.97
CA SER A 200 6.67 -28.86 -5.27
C SER A 200 5.43 -27.98 -5.45
N HIS A 201 5.59 -26.66 -5.55
CA HIS A 201 4.50 -25.72 -5.71
C HIS A 201 3.97 -25.73 -7.15
N PRO A 202 2.66 -25.48 -7.36
CA PRO A 202 2.05 -25.40 -8.68
C PRO A 202 2.72 -24.37 -9.59
N LEU A 203 2.75 -24.65 -10.90
CA LEU A 203 3.33 -23.75 -11.89
C LEU A 203 2.63 -22.38 -11.94
N SER A 204 1.36 -22.31 -11.54
CA SER A 204 0.61 -21.05 -11.41
C SER A 204 1.23 -20.12 -10.38
N GLN A 205 1.66 -20.63 -9.22
CA GLN A 205 2.32 -19.83 -8.18
C GLN A 205 3.70 -19.36 -8.65
N LYS A 206 4.44 -20.22 -9.35
CA LYS A 206 5.75 -19.88 -9.94
C LYS A 206 5.62 -18.78 -10.98
N ARG A 207 4.63 -18.87 -11.88
CA ARG A 207 4.28 -17.81 -12.85
C ARG A 207 3.81 -16.54 -12.15
N GLY A 208 3.05 -16.66 -11.06
CA GLY A 208 2.58 -15.54 -10.25
C GLY A 208 3.72 -14.67 -9.71
N ILE A 209 4.85 -15.26 -9.35
CA ILE A 209 6.05 -14.51 -8.92
C ILE A 209 6.61 -13.69 -10.07
N ILE A 210 6.74 -14.27 -11.27
CA ILE A 210 7.22 -13.55 -12.46
C ILE A 210 6.28 -12.39 -12.79
N ILE A 211 4.97 -12.63 -12.75
CA ILE A 211 3.94 -11.61 -13.00
C ILE A 211 4.04 -10.48 -11.97
N GLY A 212 4.05 -10.80 -10.67
CA GLY A 212 4.11 -9.78 -9.61
C GLY A 212 5.42 -8.99 -9.61
N MET A 213 6.54 -9.58 -10.03
CA MET A 213 7.78 -8.85 -10.28
C MET A 213 7.67 -7.94 -11.50
N THR A 214 7.13 -8.44 -12.61
CA THR A 214 6.95 -7.70 -13.87
C THR A 214 6.05 -6.47 -13.66
N ASP A 215 4.92 -6.63 -12.98
CA ASP A 215 3.98 -5.56 -12.67
C ASP A 215 4.65 -4.46 -11.83
N ARG A 216 5.46 -4.86 -10.84
CA ARG A 216 6.22 -3.92 -10.02
C ARG A 216 7.26 -3.16 -10.85
N ALA A 217 8.07 -3.83 -11.66
CA ALA A 217 9.07 -3.12 -12.48
C ALA A 217 8.45 -2.16 -13.49
N PHE A 218 7.34 -2.56 -14.13
CA PHE A 218 6.60 -1.72 -15.07
C PHE A 218 6.14 -0.40 -14.44
N LYS A 219 5.74 -0.42 -13.16
CA LYS A 219 5.22 0.77 -12.46
C LYS A 219 6.30 1.80 -12.11
N TYR A 220 7.57 1.41 -12.01
CA TYR A 220 8.58 2.22 -11.32
C TYR A 220 9.75 2.64 -12.20
N HIS A 221 10.54 1.71 -12.74
CA HIS A 221 11.71 2.07 -13.55
C HIS A 221 12.22 0.89 -14.40
N PRO A 222 12.61 1.09 -15.68
CA PRO A 222 13.11 0.02 -16.56
C PRO A 222 14.32 -0.75 -16.04
N LYS A 223 15.24 -0.07 -15.35
CA LYS A 223 16.43 -0.70 -14.70
C LYS A 223 16.08 -1.82 -13.71
N ASN A 224 14.84 -1.86 -13.20
CA ASN A 224 14.40 -2.93 -12.30
C ASN A 224 14.21 -4.28 -13.01
N PHE A 225 14.08 -4.32 -14.35
CA PHE A 225 13.93 -5.57 -15.10
C PHE A 225 15.18 -6.44 -15.08
N GLU A 226 16.37 -5.83 -15.20
CA GLU A 226 17.65 -6.55 -15.10
C GLU A 226 17.81 -7.20 -13.71
N HIS A 227 17.41 -6.48 -12.66
CA HIS A 227 17.41 -6.99 -11.30
C HIS A 227 16.42 -8.16 -11.11
N ILE A 228 15.23 -8.08 -11.71
CA ILE A 228 14.24 -9.17 -11.67
C ILE A 228 14.76 -10.42 -12.36
N ILE A 229 15.29 -10.29 -13.58
CA ILE A 229 15.79 -11.43 -14.35
C ILE A 229 16.92 -12.12 -13.60
N SER A 230 17.92 -11.34 -13.12
CA SER A 230 19.03 -11.90 -12.35
C SER A 230 18.57 -12.57 -11.05
N THR A 231 17.54 -12.03 -10.39
CA THR A 231 16.95 -12.63 -9.18
C THR A 231 16.23 -13.94 -9.49
N LEU A 232 15.41 -14.00 -10.54
CA LEU A 232 14.68 -15.21 -10.94
C LEU A 232 15.63 -16.33 -11.38
N LEU A 233 16.70 -16.00 -12.12
CA LEU A 233 17.74 -16.96 -12.50
C LEU A 233 18.45 -17.54 -11.29
N LYS A 234 18.75 -16.73 -10.26
CA LYS A 234 19.30 -17.21 -8.98
C LYS A 234 18.34 -18.13 -8.20
N ASN A 235 17.06 -18.17 -8.57
CA ASN A 235 16.04 -19.05 -7.99
C ASN A 235 15.64 -20.20 -8.95
N ASP A 236 16.51 -20.50 -9.92
CA ASP A 236 16.42 -21.61 -10.88
C ASP A 236 15.25 -21.54 -11.88
N TYR A 237 14.69 -20.35 -12.10
CA TYR A 237 13.64 -20.19 -13.11
C TYR A 237 14.20 -20.33 -14.54
N PRO A 238 13.57 -21.15 -15.41
CA PRO A 238 13.97 -21.27 -16.81
C PRO A 238 13.82 -19.93 -17.53
N ILE A 239 14.84 -19.55 -18.31
CA ILE A 239 14.89 -18.25 -18.98
C ILE A 239 13.71 -18.05 -19.96
N ASP A 240 13.33 -19.11 -20.68
CA ASP A 240 12.19 -19.07 -21.60
C ASP A 240 10.88 -18.79 -20.85
N LEU A 241 10.72 -19.37 -19.66
CA LEU A 241 9.53 -19.16 -18.84
C LEU A 241 9.45 -17.71 -18.34
N ILE A 242 10.59 -17.15 -17.93
CA ILE A 242 10.70 -15.75 -17.49
C ILE A 242 10.26 -14.83 -18.64
N PHE A 243 10.92 -14.91 -19.79
CA PHE A 243 10.64 -14.03 -20.92
C PHE A 243 9.23 -14.21 -21.48
N ASN A 244 8.75 -15.44 -21.65
CA ASN A 244 7.40 -15.67 -22.16
C ASN A 244 6.33 -15.09 -21.23
N THR A 245 6.48 -15.29 -19.92
CA THR A 245 5.51 -14.80 -18.93
C THR A 245 5.56 -13.28 -18.79
N SER A 246 6.77 -12.70 -18.70
CA SER A 246 6.95 -11.25 -18.60
C SER A 246 6.47 -10.54 -19.87
N ASN A 247 6.80 -11.04 -21.07
CA ASN A 247 6.36 -10.44 -22.32
C ASN A 247 4.84 -10.53 -22.50
N ALA A 248 4.22 -11.66 -22.15
CA ALA A 248 2.77 -11.79 -22.18
C ALA A 248 2.10 -10.79 -21.20
N ARG A 249 2.67 -10.61 -20.01
CA ARG A 249 2.15 -9.67 -19.01
C ARG A 249 2.36 -8.22 -19.42
N LEU A 250 3.54 -7.86 -19.93
CA LEU A 250 3.84 -6.52 -20.46
C LEU A 250 2.87 -6.14 -21.59
N LYS A 251 2.59 -7.06 -22.52
CA LYS A 251 1.59 -6.82 -23.56
C LYS A 251 0.21 -6.49 -23.00
N ILE A 252 -0.18 -7.07 -21.86
CA ILE A 252 -1.44 -6.75 -21.19
C ILE A 252 -1.35 -5.36 -20.53
N LEU A 253 -0.30 -5.11 -19.75
CA LEU A 253 -0.10 -3.85 -19.04
C LEU A 253 -0.02 -2.64 -19.99
N ILE A 254 0.67 -2.81 -21.11
CA ILE A 254 0.80 -1.81 -22.16
C ILE A 254 -0.55 -1.54 -22.85
N LYS A 255 -1.31 -2.58 -23.17
CA LYS A 255 -2.65 -2.44 -23.77
C LYS A 255 -3.68 -1.81 -22.82
N SER A 256 -3.44 -1.85 -21.51
CA SER A 256 -4.29 -1.24 -20.48
C SER A 256 -3.92 0.20 -20.12
N CYS A 257 -3.17 0.91 -20.96
CA CYS A 257 -2.89 2.33 -20.73
C CYS A 257 -4.20 3.15 -20.79
N ASP A 258 -4.63 3.69 -19.65
CA ASP A 258 -5.82 4.56 -19.53
C ASP A 258 -5.48 6.04 -19.76
N ALA A 259 -4.29 6.32 -20.30
CA ALA A 259 -3.88 7.67 -20.63
C ALA A 259 -4.73 8.21 -21.78
N SER A 260 -5.33 9.38 -21.58
CA SER A 260 -6.25 9.98 -22.53
C SER A 260 -5.82 11.39 -22.90
N TYR A 261 -6.11 11.80 -24.13
CA TYR A 261 -5.76 13.12 -24.65
C TYR A 261 -6.99 13.76 -25.30
N VAL A 262 -7.35 14.96 -24.86
CA VAL A 262 -8.50 15.71 -25.41
C VAL A 262 -8.01 16.94 -26.15
N ARG A 263 -8.56 17.17 -27.33
CA ARG A 263 -8.31 18.42 -28.05
C ARG A 263 -9.49 18.83 -28.91
N GLN A 264 -9.70 20.14 -29.04
CA GLN A 264 -10.59 20.67 -30.07
C GLN A 264 -9.98 20.58 -31.47
N THR A 265 -10.83 20.44 -32.48
CA THR A 265 -10.47 20.58 -33.89
C THR A 265 -11.57 21.31 -34.66
N ARG A 266 -11.19 22.10 -35.67
CA ARG A 266 -12.12 22.62 -36.70
C ARG A 266 -12.06 21.80 -37.99
N ARG A 267 -11.09 20.89 -38.11
CA ARG A 267 -10.91 20.00 -39.26
C ARG A 267 -11.69 18.71 -39.04
N LYS A 268 -12.03 18.02 -40.13
CA LYS A 268 -12.57 16.66 -40.09
C LYS A 268 -11.67 15.76 -39.24
N LEU A 269 -12.26 14.92 -38.39
CA LEU A 269 -11.54 14.04 -37.46
C LEU A 269 -10.42 13.24 -38.15
N LYS A 270 -10.72 12.62 -39.29
CA LYS A 270 -9.74 11.84 -40.09
C LYS A 270 -8.48 12.64 -40.45
N ILE A 271 -8.64 13.92 -40.79
CA ILE A 271 -7.50 14.80 -41.15
C ILE A 271 -6.69 15.10 -39.90
N ARG A 272 -7.35 15.39 -38.78
CA ARG A 272 -6.68 15.69 -37.51
C ARG A 272 -5.91 14.48 -36.96
N LEU A 273 -6.46 13.27 -37.09
CA LEU A 273 -5.76 12.04 -36.71
C LEU A 273 -4.53 11.79 -37.58
N ALA A 274 -4.62 12.02 -38.89
CA ALA A 274 -3.48 11.90 -39.80
C ALA A 274 -2.36 12.91 -39.45
N GLU A 275 -2.70 14.15 -39.06
CA GLU A 275 -1.73 15.14 -38.58
C GLU A 275 -0.98 14.65 -37.33
N HIS A 276 -1.70 14.12 -36.34
CA HIS A 276 -1.09 13.59 -35.13
C HIS A 276 -0.19 12.38 -35.43
N ARG A 277 -0.64 11.43 -36.26
CA ARG A 277 0.19 10.29 -36.71
C ARG A 277 1.46 10.75 -37.46
N ASN A 278 1.33 11.72 -38.36
CA ASN A 278 2.45 12.25 -39.12
C ASN A 278 3.44 13.04 -38.25
N HIS A 279 2.94 13.72 -37.20
CA HIS A 279 3.80 14.42 -36.26
C HIS A 279 4.63 13.44 -35.42
N ILE A 280 4.07 12.29 -35.06
CA ILE A 280 4.79 11.22 -34.36
C ILE A 280 5.92 10.64 -35.22
N ASN A 281 5.70 10.51 -36.53
CA ASN A 281 6.69 9.97 -37.46
C ASN A 281 7.82 10.94 -37.82
N ARG A 282 7.76 12.21 -37.37
CA ARG A 282 8.78 13.23 -37.64
C ARG A 282 9.74 13.37 -36.47
N ASN A 283 11.04 13.19 -36.74
CA ASN A 283 12.10 13.26 -35.73
C ASN A 283 12.51 14.72 -35.44
N ASN A 284 11.60 15.49 -34.84
CA ASN A 284 11.82 16.90 -34.51
C ASN A 284 12.04 17.12 -33.00
N ASN A 285 12.83 18.14 -32.64
CA ASN A 285 13.14 18.51 -31.25
C ASN A 285 11.91 18.97 -30.43
N ASN A 286 10.81 19.36 -31.08
CA ASN A 286 9.57 19.75 -30.40
C ASN A 286 8.55 18.60 -30.45
N GLN A 287 8.71 17.64 -29.55
CA GLN A 287 7.79 16.50 -29.43
C GLN A 287 6.44 16.94 -28.85
N SER A 288 5.34 16.37 -29.35
CA SER A 288 4.01 16.59 -28.76
C SER A 288 3.86 15.74 -27.49
N VAL A 289 2.96 16.11 -26.56
CA VAL A 289 2.70 15.30 -25.34
C VAL A 289 2.31 13.85 -25.65
N ILE A 290 1.65 13.62 -26.80
CA ILE A 290 1.31 12.28 -27.31
C ILE A 290 2.58 11.53 -27.75
N THR A 291 3.50 12.24 -28.38
CA THR A 291 4.79 11.70 -28.86
C THR A 291 5.74 11.42 -27.70
N GLU A 292 5.78 12.30 -26.69
CA GLU A 292 6.56 12.12 -25.46
C GLU A 292 6.08 10.88 -24.70
N HIS A 293 4.77 10.79 -24.42
CA HIS A 293 4.16 9.63 -23.74
C HIS A 293 4.41 8.32 -24.50
N ARG A 294 4.21 8.31 -25.83
CA ARG A 294 4.52 7.14 -26.66
C ARG A 294 5.99 6.72 -26.58
N THR A 295 6.91 7.68 -26.55
CA THR A 295 8.35 7.41 -26.50
C THR A 295 8.76 6.90 -25.11
N GLU A 296 8.15 7.44 -24.05
CA GLU A 296 8.41 7.05 -22.67
C GLU A 296 7.87 5.65 -22.34
N PHE A 297 6.71 5.29 -22.88
CA PHE A 297 6.00 4.04 -22.54
C PHE A 297 5.92 3.02 -23.69
N GLU A 298 6.64 3.26 -24.80
CA GLU A 298 6.81 2.38 -25.97
C GLU A 298 5.52 1.70 -26.48
N HIS A 299 4.42 2.44 -26.56
CA HIS A 299 3.15 1.93 -27.10
C HIS A 299 2.42 2.95 -27.95
N ASP A 300 1.54 2.45 -28.83
CA ASP A 300 0.75 3.30 -29.71
C ASP A 300 -0.62 3.59 -29.12
N PHE A 301 -1.19 4.74 -29.50
CA PHE A 301 -2.54 5.12 -29.11
C PHE A 301 -3.57 4.30 -29.89
N ASP A 302 -4.73 4.08 -29.28
CA ASP A 302 -5.88 3.54 -29.99
C ASP A 302 -6.42 4.59 -30.96
N TRP A 303 -5.92 4.55 -32.19
CA TRP A 303 -6.35 5.45 -33.25
C TRP A 303 -7.63 5.00 -33.96
N GLU A 304 -8.18 3.84 -33.61
CA GLU A 304 -9.37 3.27 -34.24
C GLU A 304 -10.64 3.65 -33.45
N ASN A 305 -10.55 3.69 -32.12
CA ASN A 305 -11.68 3.99 -31.23
C ASN A 305 -11.69 5.43 -30.69
N VAL A 306 -11.49 6.42 -31.58
CA VAL A 306 -11.52 7.85 -31.19
C VAL A 306 -12.95 8.36 -31.07
N ALA A 307 -13.32 8.88 -29.90
CA ALA A 307 -14.65 9.44 -29.63
C ALA A 307 -14.72 10.96 -29.81
N ILE A 308 -15.86 11.46 -30.30
CA ILE A 308 -16.23 12.88 -30.25
C ILE A 308 -16.96 13.11 -28.93
N LEU A 309 -16.42 13.97 -28.07
CA LEU A 309 -16.96 14.22 -26.73
C LEU A 309 -18.02 15.33 -26.72
N ASP A 310 -17.89 16.33 -27.59
CA ASP A 310 -18.80 17.47 -27.70
C ASP A 310 -18.69 18.18 -29.08
N GLU A 311 -19.74 18.88 -29.50
CA GLU A 311 -19.83 19.65 -30.73
C GLU A 311 -20.37 21.07 -30.47
N GLU A 312 -19.52 22.09 -30.59
CA GLU A 312 -19.89 23.47 -30.26
C GLU A 312 -19.39 24.47 -31.31
N CYS A 313 -20.27 25.36 -31.78
CA CYS A 313 -19.97 26.34 -32.84
C CYS A 313 -19.14 27.52 -32.33
N PHE A 314 -19.33 27.93 -31.07
CA PHE A 314 -18.67 29.11 -30.50
C PHE A 314 -17.32 28.77 -29.86
N LEU A 315 -16.26 29.50 -30.22
CA LEU A 315 -14.89 29.23 -29.75
C LEU A 315 -14.79 29.23 -28.22
N ASN A 316 -15.35 30.23 -27.54
CA ASN A 316 -15.26 30.37 -26.09
C ASN A 316 -15.92 29.20 -25.36
N LYS A 317 -17.10 28.77 -25.84
CA LYS A 317 -17.81 27.62 -25.28
C LYS A 317 -17.06 26.31 -25.54
N ARG A 318 -16.45 26.17 -26.72
CA ARG A 318 -15.62 25.00 -27.08
C ARG A 318 -14.36 24.89 -26.22
N LEU A 319 -13.73 26.02 -25.90
CA LEU A 319 -12.57 26.06 -24.98
C LEU A 319 -12.96 25.61 -23.57
N ILE A 320 -14.11 26.08 -23.07
CA ILE A 320 -14.64 25.67 -21.75
C ILE A 320 -14.98 24.18 -21.75
N SER A 321 -15.67 23.68 -22.79
CA SER A 321 -15.99 22.26 -22.96
C SER A 321 -14.73 21.38 -22.97
N GLN A 322 -13.71 21.78 -23.74
CA GLN A 322 -12.42 21.09 -23.75
C GLN A 322 -11.80 21.03 -22.34
N CYS A 323 -11.80 22.14 -21.60
CA CYS A 323 -11.26 22.18 -20.24
C CYS A 323 -12.02 21.22 -19.30
N ILE A 324 -13.35 21.21 -19.36
CA ILE A 324 -14.19 20.33 -18.53
C ILE A 324 -13.87 18.86 -18.82
N HIS A 325 -13.82 18.46 -20.10
CA HIS A 325 -13.51 17.09 -20.49
C HIS A 325 -12.11 16.65 -20.07
N ILE A 326 -11.11 17.55 -20.09
CA ILE A 326 -9.77 17.28 -19.55
C ILE A 326 -9.84 17.05 -18.04
N LEU A 327 -10.55 17.91 -17.30
CA LEU A 327 -10.65 17.83 -15.84
C LEU A 327 -11.43 16.60 -15.34
N MET A 328 -12.33 16.06 -16.16
CA MET A 328 -13.08 14.84 -15.85
C MET A 328 -12.27 13.55 -16.05
N GLN A 329 -11.14 13.60 -16.76
CA GLN A 329 -10.27 12.44 -16.98
C GLN A 329 -9.49 12.05 -15.72
N GLN A 330 -9.22 10.75 -15.58
CA GLN A 330 -8.44 10.24 -14.46
C GLN A 330 -6.93 10.34 -14.73
N ASN A 331 -6.51 10.07 -15.97
CA ASN A 331 -5.12 10.14 -16.42
C ASN A 331 -5.02 10.94 -17.74
N SER A 332 -5.13 12.27 -17.65
CA SER A 332 -5.04 13.14 -18.84
C SER A 332 -3.60 13.49 -19.21
N LEU A 333 -3.28 13.45 -20.51
CA LEU A 333 -1.98 13.88 -21.07
C LEU A 333 -1.91 15.38 -21.38
N ASN A 334 -3.01 16.11 -21.21
CA ASN A 334 -3.07 17.54 -21.47
C ASN A 334 -2.23 18.35 -20.47
N LEU A 335 -1.67 19.49 -20.93
CA LEU A 335 -0.87 20.36 -20.08
C LEU A 335 -1.76 21.15 -19.13
N ARG A 336 -1.22 21.57 -17.97
CA ARG A 336 -1.98 22.38 -17.00
C ARG A 336 -2.47 23.71 -17.60
N SER A 337 -1.70 24.28 -18.52
CA SER A 337 -2.07 25.45 -19.32
C SER A 337 -3.34 25.24 -20.15
N ASP A 338 -3.65 24.00 -20.52
CA ASP A 338 -4.86 23.66 -21.29
C ASP A 338 -6.15 23.76 -20.44
N THR A 339 -6.03 24.03 -19.13
CA THR A 339 -7.16 24.14 -18.18
C THR A 339 -7.25 25.48 -17.43
N GLU A 340 -6.37 26.44 -17.74
CA GLU A 340 -6.26 27.73 -17.03
C GLU A 340 -7.53 28.61 -17.08
N GLY A 341 -8.47 28.31 -17.96
CA GLY A 341 -9.74 29.04 -18.11
C GLY A 341 -10.82 28.71 -17.08
N VAL A 342 -10.61 27.74 -16.17
CA VAL A 342 -11.63 27.28 -15.21
C VAL A 342 -11.19 27.56 -13.76
N HIS A 343 -12.00 28.29 -13.00
CA HIS A 343 -11.71 28.60 -11.60
C HIS A 343 -11.71 27.34 -10.71
N GLN A 344 -10.76 27.24 -9.78
CA GLN A 344 -10.51 26.07 -8.92
C GLN A 344 -11.76 25.55 -8.18
N THR A 345 -12.71 26.43 -7.85
CA THR A 345 -13.98 26.06 -7.20
C THR A 345 -14.84 25.13 -8.06
N TYR A 346 -14.85 25.30 -9.38
CA TYR A 346 -15.59 24.43 -10.30
C TYR A 346 -14.93 23.05 -10.44
N VAL A 347 -13.60 22.99 -10.31
CA VAL A 347 -12.85 21.72 -10.32
C VAL A 347 -13.29 20.84 -9.14
N GLN A 348 -13.58 21.43 -7.98
CA GLN A 348 -14.04 20.68 -6.82
C GLN A 348 -15.46 20.13 -7.03
N LEU A 349 -16.38 20.94 -7.56
CA LEU A 349 -17.75 20.52 -7.87
C LEU A 349 -17.81 19.41 -8.93
N LEU A 350 -16.95 19.47 -9.96
CA LEU A 350 -16.88 18.46 -11.01
C LEU A 350 -16.38 17.09 -10.49
N LYS A 351 -15.58 17.07 -9.42
CA LYS A 351 -15.15 15.82 -8.77
C LYS A 351 -16.26 15.13 -8.00
N ASP A 352 -17.24 15.89 -7.51
CA ASP A 352 -18.38 15.39 -6.74
C ASP A 352 -19.52 14.86 -7.64
N ILE A 353 -19.44 15.09 -8.96
CA ILE A 353 -20.42 14.62 -9.97
C ILE A 353 -20.03 13.24 -10.54
N LYS A 354 -18.81 12.76 -10.28
CA LYS A 354 -18.38 11.37 -10.56
C LYS A 354 -18.92 10.42 -9.49
#